data_AF-A0A8S3BID0-F1
#
_entry.id   AF-A0A8S3BID0-F1
#
_cell.length_a   1.000
_cell.length_b   1.000
_cell.length_c   1.000
_cell.angle_alpha   90.00
_cell.angle_beta   90.00
_cell.angle_gamma   90.00
#
_symmetry.space_group_name_H-M   'P 1'
#
loop_
_entity.id
_entity.type
_entity.pdbx_description
1 polymer ?
#
loop_
_entity_poly.entity_id
_entity_poly.type
_entity_poly.pdbx_seq_one_letter_code
_entity_poly.pdbx_strand_id
1 'polypeptide(L)'
;IGTAEKWFRHNKSTISDWSTFKLEIIKAYQPSLNQMLLKMEQRRQLPHESVLEYYVDKRQLCSQADPSMSSAMVIHHLTKG
;
A
#
# COMPACT_ATOMS: atom_id res chain seq x y z
N ILE A 1 -2.98 -23.45 -10.21
CA ILE A 1 -2.49 -23.22 -8.83
C ILE A 1 -2.07 -21.76 -8.70
N GLY A 2 -2.77 -20.99 -7.88
CA GLY A 2 -2.49 -19.56 -7.66
C GLY A 2 -1.25 -19.30 -6.81
N THR A 3 -0.67 -18.11 -6.88
CA THR A 3 0.49 -17.69 -6.06
C THR A 3 0.23 -17.80 -4.56
N ALA A 4 -0.98 -17.44 -4.12
CA ALA A 4 -1.43 -17.59 -2.74
C ALA A 4 -1.49 -19.05 -2.27
N GLU A 5 -1.95 -19.96 -3.13
CA GLU A 5 -2.02 -21.38 -2.82
C GLU A 5 -0.63 -21.99 -2.64
N LYS A 6 0.34 -21.61 -3.49
CA LYS A 6 1.74 -22.05 -3.35
C LYS A 6 2.37 -21.54 -2.05
N TRP A 7 2.15 -20.26 -1.74
CA TRP A 7 2.64 -19.66 -0.50
C TRP A 7 2.09 -20.39 0.73
N PHE A 8 0.78 -20.64 0.78
CA PHE A 8 0.17 -21.33 1.91
C PHE A 8 0.71 -22.76 2.07
N ARG A 9 0.83 -23.52 0.97
CA ARG A 9 1.41 -24.88 1.02
C ARG A 9 2.83 -24.92 1.57
N HIS A 10 3.63 -23.89 1.31
CA HIS A 10 5.01 -23.78 1.80
C HIS A 10 5.08 -23.37 3.28
N ASN A 11 4.18 -22.51 3.74
CA ASN A 11 4.19 -21.96 5.10
C ASN A 11 3.25 -22.68 6.07
N LYS A 12 2.41 -23.63 5.61
CA LYS A 12 1.39 -24.29 6.46
C LYS A 12 1.97 -24.97 7.71
N SER A 13 3.23 -25.41 7.68
CA SER A 13 3.87 -26.08 8.83
C SER A 13 4.26 -25.11 9.95
N THR A 14 4.41 -23.82 9.65
CA THR A 14 4.73 -22.76 10.63
C THR A 14 3.48 -22.07 11.16
N ILE A 15 2.31 -22.36 10.58
CA ILE A 15 1.02 -21.76 10.94
C ILE A 15 0.26 -22.71 11.88
N SER A 16 0.38 -22.48 13.19
CA SER A 16 -0.26 -23.29 14.23
C SER A 16 -1.69 -22.88 14.56
N ASP A 17 -2.05 -21.63 14.28
CA ASP A 17 -3.31 -21.01 14.67
C ASP A 17 -3.67 -19.84 13.76
N TRP A 18 -4.89 -19.33 13.94
CA TRP A 18 -5.43 -18.25 13.11
C TRP A 18 -4.69 -16.91 13.27
N SER A 19 -4.10 -16.66 14.43
CA SER A 19 -3.36 -15.42 14.67
C SER A 19 -2.03 -15.43 13.92
N THR A 20 -1.30 -16.54 13.99
CA THR A 20 -0.07 -16.77 13.22
C THR A 20 -0.32 -16.71 11.71
N PHE A 21 -1.42 -17.32 11.24
CA PHE A 21 -1.84 -17.21 9.84
C PHE A 21 -2.00 -15.76 9.39
N LYS A 22 -2.73 -14.95 10.18
CA LYS A 22 -2.98 -13.54 9.87
C LYS A 22 -1.69 -12.71 9.83
N LEU A 23 -0.76 -12.97 10.74
CA LEU A 23 0.53 -12.28 10.73
C LEU A 23 1.37 -12.64 9.51
N GLU A 24 1.47 -13.93 9.19
CA GLU A 24 2.27 -14.40 8.06
C GLU A 24 1.69 -13.95 6.70
N ILE A 25 0.36 -13.95 6.55
CA ILE A 25 -0.26 -13.47 5.31
C ILE A 25 -0.12 -11.95 5.16
N ILE A 26 -0.21 -11.19 6.25
CA ILE A 26 0.09 -9.75 6.24
C ILE A 26 1.55 -9.53 5.83
N LYS A 27 2.49 -10.24 6.44
CA LYS A 27 3.91 -10.11 6.12
C LYS A 27 4.23 -10.46 4.66
N ALA A 28 3.53 -11.44 4.09
CA ALA A 28 3.76 -11.89 2.72
C ALA A 28 3.16 -10.96 1.65
N TYR A 29 2.05 -10.29 1.95
CA TYR A 29 1.26 -9.58 0.93
C TYR A 29 1.03 -8.09 1.21
N GLN A 30 1.19 -7.63 2.45
CA GLN A 30 1.09 -6.22 2.76
C GLN A 30 2.34 -5.50 2.22
N PRO A 31 2.17 -4.41 1.44
CA PRO A 31 3.30 -3.62 0.99
C PRO A 31 4.13 -3.11 2.18
N SER A 32 5.45 -3.13 2.05
CA SER A 32 6.31 -2.51 3.06
C SER A 32 6.11 -0.99 3.08
N LEU A 33 6.43 -0.34 4.20
CA LEU A 33 6.38 1.13 4.31
C LEU A 33 7.17 1.80 3.18
N ASN A 34 8.35 1.28 2.84
CA ASN A 34 9.17 1.80 1.74
C ASN A 34 8.47 1.68 0.39
N GLN A 35 7.77 0.57 0.13
CA GLN A 35 6.99 0.41 -1.10
C GLN A 35 5.81 1.39 -1.17
N MET A 36 5.15 1.65 -0.03
CA MET A 36 4.06 2.62 0.06
C MET A 36 4.56 4.05 -0.17
N LEU A 37 5.66 4.44 0.47
CA LEU A 37 6.30 5.75 0.28
C LEU A 37 6.74 5.96 -1.18
N LEU A 38 7.40 4.96 -1.77
CA LEU A 38 7.82 5.05 -3.17
C LEU A 38 6.62 5.20 -4.11
N LYS A 39 5.56 4.41 -3.90
CA LYS A 39 4.33 4.50 -4.70
C LYS A 39 3.67 5.87 -4.55
N MET A 40 3.62 6.41 -3.33
CA MET A 40 3.12 7.75 -3.06
C MET A 40 3.95 8.81 -3.81
N GLU A 41 5.29 8.76 -3.73
CA GLU A 41 6.18 9.73 -4.38
C GLU A 41 6.10 9.67 -5.91
N GLN A 42 6.04 8.47 -6.49
CA GLN A 42 6.05 8.27 -7.94
C GLN A 42 4.70 8.54 -8.61
N ARG A 43 3.60 8.57 -7.86
CA ARG A 43 2.26 8.79 -8.40
C ARG A 43 2.11 10.22 -8.93
N ARG A 44 2.14 10.39 -10.24
CA ARG A 44 1.85 11.68 -10.92
C ARG A 44 0.49 11.64 -11.58
N GLN A 45 -0.12 12.79 -11.81
CA GLN A 45 -1.37 12.85 -12.59
C GLN A 45 -1.13 12.34 -14.02
N LEU A 46 -2.01 11.46 -14.52
CA LEU A 46 -1.93 10.98 -15.90
C LEU A 46 -2.52 11.99 -16.90
N PRO A 47 -2.09 12.01 -18.17
CA PRO A 47 -2.57 13.00 -19.16
C PRO A 47 -4.08 13.03 -19.41
N HIS A 48 -4.77 11.93 -19.12
CA HIS A 48 -6.21 11.75 -19.35
C HIS A 48 -6.99 11.58 -18.04
N GLU A 49 -6.32 11.74 -16.90
CA GLU A 49 -6.93 11.57 -15.59
C GLU A 49 -7.45 12.92 -15.08
N SER A 50 -8.64 12.91 -14.49
CA SER A 50 -9.19 14.10 -13.85
C SER A 50 -8.39 14.45 -12.60
N VAL A 51 -8.31 15.76 -12.30
CA VAL A 51 -7.66 16.25 -11.06
C VAL A 51 -8.29 15.63 -9.81
N LEU A 52 -9.60 15.37 -9.84
CA LEU A 52 -10.33 14.78 -8.72
C LEU A 52 -9.91 13.32 -8.48
N GLU A 53 -9.85 12.50 -9.54
CA GLU A 53 -9.38 11.11 -9.45
C GLU A 53 -7.95 11.05 -8.91
N TYR A 54 -7.06 11.87 -9.49
CA TYR A 54 -5.69 11.98 -9.01
C TYR A 54 -5.61 12.36 -7.53
N TYR A 55 -6.36 13.38 -7.13
CA TYR A 55 -6.39 13.87 -5.75
C TYR A 55 -6.82 12.78 -4.76
N VAL A 56 -7.91 12.07 -5.07
CA VAL A 56 -8.46 11.02 -4.20
C VAL A 56 -7.43 9.90 -4.02
N ASP A 57 -6.85 9.41 -5.13
CA ASP A 57 -5.82 8.37 -5.12
C ASP A 57 -4.59 8.80 -4.32
N LYS A 58 -4.05 9.98 -4.62
CA LYS A 58 -2.84 10.49 -3.99
C LYS A 58 -3.04 10.72 -2.50
N ARG A 59 -4.20 11.23 -2.08
CA ARG A 59 -4.57 11.37 -0.67
C ARG A 59 -4.66 10.02 0.03
N GLN A 60 -5.23 9.01 -0.63
CA GLN A 60 -5.29 7.66 -0.08
C GLN A 60 -3.88 7.07 0.12
N LEU A 61 -2.97 7.27 -0.84
CA LEU A 61 -1.57 6.84 -0.71
C LEU A 61 -0.85 7.56 0.44
N CYS A 62 -1.11 8.86 0.62
CA CYS A 62 -0.57 9.61 1.76
C CYS A 62 -1.04 9.02 3.09
N SER A 63 -2.33 8.71 3.22
CA SER A 63 -2.90 8.09 4.42
C SER A 63 -2.41 6.68 4.68
N GLN A 64 -2.07 5.91 3.63
CA GLN A 64 -1.50 4.57 3.77
C GLN A 64 -0.03 4.62 4.21
N ALA A 65 0.73 5.60 3.72
CA ALA A 65 2.12 5.80 4.10
C ALA A 65 2.26 6.39 5.51
N ASP A 66 1.42 7.35 5.86
CA ASP A 66 1.36 7.95 7.20
C ASP A 66 -0.10 8.36 7.52
N PRO A 67 -0.79 7.59 8.39
CA PRO A 67 -2.16 7.91 8.82
C PRO A 67 -2.30 9.25 9.55
N SER A 68 -1.19 9.79 10.08
CA SER A 68 -1.15 11.06 10.80
C SER A 68 -0.67 12.22 9.94
N MET A 69 -0.49 12.01 8.62
CA MET A 69 0.04 13.03 7.72
C MET A 69 -0.84 14.28 7.72
N SER A 70 -0.21 15.44 7.99
CA SER A 70 -0.92 16.72 7.99
C SER A 70 -1.43 17.10 6.59
N SER A 71 -2.53 17.85 6.53
CA SER A 71 -3.07 18.33 5.25
C SER A 71 -2.07 19.16 4.45
N ALA A 72 -1.19 19.93 5.11
CA ALA A 72 -0.14 20.69 4.45
C ALA A 72 0.88 19.77 3.74
N MET A 73 1.27 18.66 4.36
CA MET A 73 2.15 17.67 3.74
C MET A 73 1.47 16.94 2.58
N VAL A 74 0.19 16.60 2.71
CA VAL A 74 -0.59 16.02 1.61
C VAL A 74 -0.61 16.97 0.40
N ILE A 75 -0.86 18.26 0.63
CA ILE A 75 -0.82 19.29 -0.44
C ILE A 75 0.58 19.37 -1.06
N HIS A 76 1.65 19.36 -0.26
CA HIS A 76 3.02 19.36 -0.77
C HIS A 76 3.33 18.15 -1.67
N HIS A 77 2.80 16.97 -1.34
CA HIS A 77 2.96 15.78 -2.20
C HIS A 77 2.09 15.83 -3.46
N LEU A 78 0.93 16.48 -3.40
CA LEU A 78 0.05 16.73 -4.56
C LEU A 78 0.66 17.73 -5.54
N THR A 79 1.39 18.74 -5.09
CA THR A 79 1.97 19.77 -5.97
C THR A 79 3.27 19.33 -6.65
N LYS A 80 3.87 18.21 -6.22
CA LYS A 80 5.12 17.67 -6.77
C LYS A 80 4.95 16.78 -8.01
N GLY A 81 3.72 16.54 -8.48
CA GLY A 81 3.45 15.81 -9.72
C GLY A 81 1.99 15.50 -9.91
#